data_AF-A0A2V9MM40-F1
#
_entry.id   AF-A0A2V9MM40-F1
#
_cell.length_a   1.000
_cell.length_b   1.000
_cell.length_c   1.000
_cell.angle_alpha   90.00
_cell.angle_beta   90.00
_cell.angle_gamma   90.00
#
_symmetry.space_group_name_H-M   'P 1'
#
loop_
_entity.id
_entity.type
_entity.pdbx_description
1 polymer ?
#
loop_
_entity_poly.entity_id
_entity_poly.type
_entity_poly.pdbx_seq_one_letter_code
_entity_poly.pdbx_strand_id
1 'polypeptide(L)'
;MPSNELAPEFVLFGEDASRVVMSCDPANLAGIKQIAAKHSVAADVLGETVIGTIEIKVDGRTAVSSKIAELRDVYEKALEHALRSEPAQVAAD
;
A
#
# COMPACT_ATOMS: atom_id res chain seq x y z
N MET A 1 8.40 2.44 8.65
CA MET A 1 9.30 2.89 7.57
C MET A 1 9.82 4.29 7.88
N PRO A 2 11.05 4.64 7.45
CA PRO A 2 11.58 5.99 7.62
C PRO A 2 10.93 6.97 6.64
N SER A 3 10.81 8.24 7.01
CA SER A 3 10.30 9.30 6.13
C SER A 3 11.33 9.86 5.15
N ASN A 4 12.62 9.74 5.46
CA ASN A 4 13.73 10.27 4.65
C ASN A 4 13.53 11.75 4.25
N GLU A 5 13.14 12.58 5.23
CA GLU A 5 12.90 14.03 5.07
C GLU A 5 11.70 14.39 4.16
N LEU A 6 10.94 13.40 3.69
CA LEU A 6 9.70 13.61 2.96
C LEU A 6 8.52 13.75 3.91
N ALA A 7 7.51 14.51 3.48
CA ALA A 7 6.23 14.52 4.18
C ALA A 7 5.60 13.11 4.13
N PRO A 8 4.89 12.66 5.18
CA PRO A 8 4.35 11.30 5.27
C PRO A 8 3.47 10.88 4.08
N GLU A 9 2.74 11.82 3.49
CA GLU A 9 1.91 11.61 2.30
C GLU A 9 2.75 11.20 1.08
N PHE A 10 3.96 11.74 0.89
CA PHE A 10 4.85 11.31 -0.19
C PHE A 10 5.43 9.93 0.07
N VAL A 11 5.69 9.59 1.33
CA VAL A 11 6.17 8.25 1.72
C VAL A 11 5.10 7.19 1.44
N LEU A 12 3.83 7.50 1.70
CA LEU A 12 2.73 6.55 1.59
C LEU A 12 2.09 6.49 0.20
N PHE A 13 1.97 7.62 -0.48
CA PHE A 13 1.22 7.75 -1.73
C PHE A 13 2.09 8.14 -2.93
N GLY A 14 3.41 8.30 -2.74
CA GLY A 14 4.34 8.54 -3.84
C GLY A 14 4.41 7.36 -4.80
N GLU A 15 4.23 7.62 -6.09
CA GLU A 15 4.20 6.63 -7.17
C GLU A 15 5.55 6.50 -7.91
N ASP A 16 6.63 6.24 -7.18
CA ASP A 16 7.92 5.92 -7.80
C ASP A 16 7.88 4.56 -8.52
N ALA A 17 8.50 4.51 -9.70
CA ALA A 17 8.62 3.29 -10.51
C ALA A 17 9.63 2.29 -9.91
N SER A 18 9.65 1.08 -10.45
CA SER A 18 10.65 0.03 -10.15
C SER A 18 10.66 -0.47 -8.70
N ARG A 19 9.50 -0.47 -8.04
CA ARG A 19 9.31 -1.01 -6.68
C ARG A 19 8.43 -2.25 -6.72
N VAL A 20 8.75 -3.23 -5.88
CA VAL A 20 7.96 -4.46 -5.70
C VAL A 20 7.79 -4.73 -4.21
N VAL A 21 6.59 -5.13 -3.81
CA VAL A 21 6.30 -5.62 -2.46
C VAL A 21 6.05 -7.12 -2.54
N MET A 22 6.71 -7.90 -1.67
CA MET A 22 6.52 -9.34 -1.60
C MET A 22 6.37 -9.81 -0.15
N SER A 23 5.55 -10.83 0.06
CA SER A 23 5.54 -11.64 1.28
C SER A 23 6.47 -12.83 1.11
N CYS A 24 7.16 -13.24 2.17
CA CYS A 24 8.00 -14.44 2.15
C CYS A 24 7.97 -15.15 3.51
N ASP A 25 8.34 -16.43 3.52
CA ASP A 25 8.73 -17.11 4.76
C ASP A 25 9.98 -16.42 5.35
N PRO A 26 9.98 -16.01 6.63
CA PRO A 26 11.14 -15.42 7.27
C PRO A 26 12.44 -16.23 7.13
N ALA A 27 12.35 -17.56 7.01
CA ALA A 27 13.51 -18.43 6.78
C ALA A 27 14.24 -18.12 5.45
N ASN A 28 13.53 -17.57 4.46
CA ASN A 28 14.08 -17.22 3.15
C ASN A 28 14.63 -15.78 3.09
N LEU A 29 14.42 -14.95 4.12
CA LEU A 29 14.77 -13.53 4.11
C LEU A 29 16.25 -13.27 3.78
N ALA A 30 17.15 -14.06 4.38
CA ALA A 30 18.59 -13.92 4.15
C ALA A 30 18.96 -14.20 2.68
N GLY A 31 18.40 -15.24 2.08
CA GLY A 31 18.62 -15.58 0.68
C GLY A 31 18.05 -14.52 -0.27
N ILE A 32 16.86 -13.99 0.03
CA ILE A 32 16.25 -12.91 -0.75
C ILE A 32 17.14 -11.66 -0.73
N LYS A 33 17.63 -11.24 0.45
CA LYS A 33 18.55 -10.09 0.57
C LYS A 33 19.86 -10.32 -0.18
N GLN A 34 20.39 -11.54 -0.18
CA GLN A 34 21.60 -11.88 -0.94
C GLN A 34 21.38 -11.73 -2.45
N ILE A 35 20.24 -12.20 -2.97
CA ILE A 35 19.88 -12.05 -4.39
C ILE A 35 19.70 -10.57 -4.75
N ALA A 36 18.97 -9.81 -3.92
CA ALA A 36 18.77 -8.38 -4.15
C ALA A 36 20.11 -7.63 -4.21
N ALA A 37 21.02 -7.88 -3.26
CA ALA A 37 22.35 -7.28 -3.24
C ALA A 37 23.19 -7.63 -4.48
N LYS A 38 23.11 -8.88 -4.97
CA LYS A 38 23.78 -9.30 -6.22
C LYS A 38 23.34 -8.47 -7.43
N HIS A 39 22.09 -8.00 -7.43
CA HIS A 39 21.53 -7.18 -8.50
C HIS A 39 21.50 -5.68 -8.16
N SER A 40 22.18 -5.25 -7.09
CA SER A 40 22.20 -3.85 -6.63
C SER A 40 20.81 -3.27 -6.36
N VAL A 41 19.88 -4.12 -5.91
CA VAL A 41 18.53 -3.73 -5.51
C VAL A 41 18.46 -3.67 -3.99
N ALA A 42 17.91 -2.58 -3.45
CA ALA A 42 17.63 -2.46 -2.02
C ALA A 42 16.45 -3.36 -1.62
N ALA A 43 16.56 -4.04 -0.48
CA ALA A 43 15.53 -4.94 0.03
C ALA A 43 15.35 -4.76 1.53
N ASP A 44 14.28 -4.06 1.90
CA ASP A 44 13.91 -3.76 3.28
C ASP A 44 12.72 -4.59 3.76
N VAL A 45 12.69 -4.86 5.06
CA VAL A 45 11.54 -5.50 5.71
C VAL A 45 10.56 -4.41 6.12
N LEU A 46 9.37 -4.42 5.52
CA LEU A 46 8.33 -3.44 5.82
C LEU A 46 7.52 -3.80 7.07
N GLY A 47 7.34 -5.11 7.34
CA GLY A 47 6.54 -5.62 8.44
C GLY A 47 6.15 -7.08 8.23
N GLU A 48 5.01 -7.47 8.79
CA GLU A 48 4.45 -8.82 8.74
C GLU A 48 3.00 -8.79 8.21
N THR A 49 2.56 -9.92 7.65
CA THR A 49 1.17 -10.08 7.20
C THR A 49 0.27 -10.33 8.41
N VAL A 50 -0.86 -9.63 8.47
CA VAL A 50 -1.81 -9.73 9.57
C VAL A 50 -3.23 -9.94 9.05
N ILE A 51 -4.11 -10.38 9.94
CA ILE A 51 -5.56 -10.48 9.70
C ILE A 51 -6.24 -9.33 10.46
N GLY A 52 -7.31 -8.77 9.88
CA GLY A 52 -8.17 -7.81 10.56
C GLY A 52 -7.79 -6.35 10.32
N THR A 53 -6.77 -5.84 11.00
CA THR A 53 -6.38 -4.42 10.98
C THR A 53 -5.01 -4.25 10.34
N ILE A 54 -4.91 -3.36 9.34
CA ILE A 54 -3.62 -2.91 8.83
C ILE A 54 -3.14 -1.72 9.66
N GLU A 55 -1.89 -1.76 10.10
CA GLU A 55 -1.21 -0.65 10.76
C GLU A 55 0.03 -0.26 9.96
N ILE A 56 0.17 1.02 9.65
CA ILE A 56 1.34 1.57 8.96
C ILE A 56 1.97 2.65 9.84
N LYS A 57 3.28 2.52 10.08
CA LYS A 57 4.06 3.48 10.86
C LYS A 57 5.10 4.19 10.00
N VAL A 58 5.13 5.52 10.09
CA VAL A 58 6.17 6.39 9.54
C VAL A 58 6.94 6.99 10.71
N ASP A 59 8.27 6.81 10.72
CA ASP A 59 9.15 7.21 11.83
C ASP A 59 8.66 6.74 13.22
N GLY A 60 8.16 5.51 13.27
CA GLY A 60 7.62 4.89 14.49
C GLY A 60 6.25 5.41 14.92
N ARG A 61 5.68 6.42 14.26
CA ARG A 61 4.36 6.98 14.56
C ARG A 61 3.30 6.33 13.67
N THR A 62 2.16 5.95 14.24
CA THR A 62 1.04 5.39 13.48
C THR A 62 0.48 6.45 12.54
N ALA A 63 0.60 6.20 11.23
CA ALA A 63 0.05 7.04 10.17
C ALA A 63 -1.28 6.49 9.65
N VAL A 64 -1.43 5.16 9.59
CA VAL A 64 -2.66 4.47 9.20
C VAL A 64 -2.96 3.37 10.22
N SER A 65 -4.20 3.29 10.66
CA SER A 65 -4.74 2.15 11.39
C SER A 65 -6.19 1.98 10.96
N SER A 66 -6.51 0.89 10.24
CA SER A 66 -7.86 0.66 9.71
C SER A 66 -8.14 -0.82 9.54
N LYS A 67 -9.43 -1.20 9.62
CA LYS A 67 -9.82 -2.57 9.32
C LYS A 67 -9.68 -2.81 7.82
N ILE A 68 -9.06 -3.92 7.45
CA ILE A 68 -8.93 -4.38 6.06
C ILE A 68 -10.33 -4.48 5.40
N ALA A 69 -11.34 -4.90 6.17
CA ALA A 69 -12.71 -5.00 5.67
C ALA A 69 -13.29 -3.63 5.24
N GLU A 70 -12.99 -2.56 5.97
CA GLU A 70 -13.47 -1.20 5.67
C GLU A 70 -12.77 -0.64 4.43
N LEU A 71 -11.44 -0.81 4.33
CA LEU A 71 -10.69 -0.41 3.14
C LEU A 71 -11.16 -1.14 1.88
N ARG A 72 -11.42 -2.44 1.99
CA ARG A 72 -11.96 -3.24 0.89
C ARG A 72 -13.36 -2.77 0.48
N ASP A 73 -14.23 -2.49 1.45
CA ASP A 73 -15.60 -2.03 1.15
C ASP A 73 -15.60 -0.72 0.36
N VAL A 74 -14.78 0.25 0.78
CA VAL A 74 -14.63 1.54 0.07
C VAL A 74 -14.10 1.33 -1.35
N TYR A 75 -13.07 0.50 -1.51
CA TYR A 75 -12.47 0.23 -2.82
C TYR A 75 -13.45 -0.42 -3.79
N GLU A 76 -14.10 -1.53 -3.37
CA GLU A 76 -14.99 -2.31 -4.23
C GLU A 76 -16.25 -1.54 -4.63
N LYS A 77 -16.76 -0.67 -3.74
CA LYS A 77 -17.99 0.09 -3.98
C LYS A 77 -17.78 1.44 -4.66
N ALA A 78 -16.54 1.91 -4.83
CA ALA A 78 -16.25 3.25 -5.32
C ALA A 78 -16.86 3.51 -6.71
N LEU A 79 -16.67 2.59 -7.65
CA LEU A 79 -17.19 2.73 -9.02
C LEU A 79 -18.73 2.65 -9.07
N GLU A 80 -19.34 1.73 -8.32
CA GLU A 80 -20.80 1.61 -8.22
C GLU A 80 -21.44 2.90 -7.70
N HIS A 81 -20.86 3.51 -6.66
CA HIS A 81 -21.34 4.78 -6.12
C HIS A 81 -21.20 5.90 -7.13
N ALA A 82 -20.05 6.00 -7.81
CA ALA A 82 -19.82 7.01 -8.84
C ALA A 82 -20.88 6.91 -9.95
N LEU A 83 -21.09 5.72 -10.51
CA LEU A 83 -22.06 5.49 -11.58
C LEU A 83 -23.51 5.78 -11.17
N ARG A 84 -23.89 5.47 -9.92
CA ARG A 84 -25.26 5.77 -9.42
C ARG A 84 -25.48 7.24 -9.12
N SER A 85 -24.40 7.99 -8.86
CA SER A 85 -24.46 9.42 -8.58
C SER A 85 -24.47 10.28 -9.85
N GLU A 86 -24.21 9.69 -11.02
CA GLU A 86 -24.34 10.39 -12.30
C GLU A 86 -25.82 10.66 -12.59
N PRO A 87 -26.23 11.92 -12.83
CA PRO A 87 -27.58 12.21 -13.30
C PRO A 87 -27.75 11.60 -14.69
N ALA A 88 -28.88 10.92 -14.92
CA ALA A 88 -29.20 10.36 -16.24
C ALA A 88 -29.06 11.45 -17.30
N GLN A 89 -28.18 11.23 -18.27
CA GLN A 89 -28.03 12.11 -19.41
C GLN A 89 -29.35 12.12 -20.16
N VAL A 90 -30.13 13.18 -19.96
CA VAL A 90 -31.38 13.39 -20.69
C VAL A 90 -30.98 13.55 -22.14
N ALA A 91 -31.26 12.54 -22.97
CA ALA A 91 -31.06 12.62 -24.40
C ALA A 91 -31.86 13.83 -24.90
N ALA A 92 -31.16 14.82 -25.45
CA ALA A 92 -31.79 15.92 -26.15
C ALA A 92 -32.30 15.37 -27.49
N ASP A 93 -33.62 15.40 -27.67
CA ASP A 93 -34.31 15.19 -28.96
C ASP A 93 -33.92 16.26 -29.99
#